data_AF-A0A8T4TWH7-F1
#
_entry.id   AF-A0A8T4TWH7-F1
#
_cell.length_a   1.000
_cell.length_b   1.000
_cell.length_c   1.000
_cell.angle_alpha   90.00
_cell.angle_beta   90.00
_cell.angle_gamma   90.00
#
_symmetry.space_group_name_H-M   'P 1'
#
loop_
_entity.id
_entity.type
_entity.pdbx_description
1 polymer ?
#
loop_
_entity_poly.entity_id
_entity_poly.type
_entity_poly.pdbx_seq_one_letter_code
_entity_poly.pdbx_strand_id
1 'polypeptide(L)'
;MATLLDTGLLYYFLPFITFLFIFSIVYIILENTDWMGKNKSLKFIAALSIALISLFAGGVVDLINYIVPWFVFIFIFLILLFMGLTFLGIEKDIVWNNLSIWTVMVISFLLLLIGITQVYSNIFTPYAGGNVTKTIGSETLRTIFHPRVLGALFILIVASLTIRFVSQGAKK
;
A
#
# COMPACT_ATOMS: atom_id res chain seq x y z
N MET A 1 18.53 -12.14 18.95
CA MET A 1 18.16 -13.48 19.46
C MET A 1 17.09 -13.99 18.53
N ALA A 2 17.40 -14.99 17.69
CA ALA A 2 16.46 -15.49 16.70
C ALA A 2 15.23 -16.06 17.42
N THR A 3 14.08 -15.42 17.24
CA THR A 3 12.80 -15.99 17.63
C THR A 3 12.45 -17.08 16.62
N LEU A 4 11.61 -18.06 17.00
CA LEU A 4 11.18 -19.13 16.10
C LEU A 4 10.47 -18.62 14.82
N LEU A 5 10.03 -17.35 14.82
CA LEU A 5 9.52 -16.63 13.65
C LEU A 5 10.62 -16.10 12.71
N ASP A 6 11.84 -15.90 13.20
CA ASP A 6 13.03 -15.45 12.46
C ASP A 6 13.75 -16.64 11.78
N THR A 7 13.60 -17.84 12.34
CA THR A 7 14.12 -19.10 11.77
C THR A 7 13.17 -19.69 10.74
N GLY A 8 13.20 -19.14 9.51
CA GLY A 8 12.87 -19.83 8.26
C GLY A 8 11.40 -20.18 7.97
N LEU A 9 10.58 -20.50 8.96
CA LEU A 9 9.22 -21.00 8.73
C LEU A 9 8.34 -19.95 8.05
N LEU A 10 8.41 -18.69 8.49
CA LEU A 10 7.69 -17.59 7.85
C LEU A 10 8.17 -17.31 6.42
N TYR A 11 9.47 -17.50 6.15
CA TYR A 11 10.04 -17.39 4.80
C TYR A 11 9.50 -18.47 3.85
N TYR A 12 9.25 -19.69 4.33
CA TYR A 12 8.62 -20.75 3.53
C TYR A 12 7.14 -20.46 3.22
N PHE A 13 6.42 -19.80 4.13
CA PHE A 13 5.02 -19.42 3.92
C PHE A 13 4.86 -18.08 3.17
N LEU A 14 5.93 -17.30 3.01
CA LEU A 14 5.91 -15.98 2.40
C LEU A 14 5.34 -15.99 0.96
N PRO A 15 5.71 -16.94 0.07
CA PRO A 15 5.08 -17.06 -1.25
C PRO A 15 3.58 -17.37 -1.16
N PHE A 16 3.15 -18.20 -0.20
CA PHE A 16 1.75 -18.55 -0.01
C PHE A 16 0.92 -17.38 0.55
N ILE A 17 1.48 -16.59 1.46
CA ILE A 17 0.86 -15.37 1.98
C ILE A 17 0.73 -14.33 0.87
N THR A 18 1.80 -14.16 0.09
CA THR A 18 1.83 -13.26 -1.08
C THR A 18 0.75 -13.66 -2.09
N PHE A 19 0.63 -14.96 -2.38
CA PHE A 19 -0.40 -15.51 -3.24
C PHE A 19 -1.81 -15.15 -2.77
N LEU A 20 -2.13 -15.43 -1.50
CA LEU A 20 -3.45 -15.14 -0.93
C LEU A 20 -3.76 -13.64 -0.95
N PHE A 21 -2.75 -12.81 -0.72
CA PHE A 21 -2.90 -11.35 -0.76
C PHE A 21 -3.22 -10.86 -2.18
N ILE A 22 -2.46 -11.30 -3.19
CA ILE A 22 -2.73 -10.97 -4.60
C ILE A 22 -4.13 -11.45 -4.98
N PHE A 23 -4.43 -12.71 -4.66
CA PHE A 23 -5.72 -13.31 -4.94
C PHE A 23 -6.87 -12.49 -4.34
N SER A 24 -6.75 -12.10 -3.06
CA SER A 24 -7.77 -11.30 -2.37
C SER A 24 -7.97 -9.93 -3.02
N ILE A 25 -6.89 -9.21 -3.32
CA ILE A 25 -6.98 -7.89 -3.96
C ILE A 25 -7.61 -8.00 -5.35
N VAL A 26 -7.09 -8.91 -6.18
CA VAL A 26 -7.58 -9.09 -7.55
C VAL A 26 -9.05 -9.52 -7.53
N TYR A 27 -9.41 -10.45 -6.65
CA TYR A 27 -10.80 -10.90 -6.50
C TYR A 27 -11.73 -9.76 -6.06
N ILE A 28 -11.34 -8.93 -5.10
CA ILE A 28 -12.12 -7.75 -4.66
C ILE A 28 -12.29 -6.75 -5.79
N ILE A 29 -11.23 -6.49 -6.58
CA ILE A 29 -11.31 -5.61 -7.74
C ILE A 29 -12.29 -6.18 -8.76
N LEU A 30 -12.18 -7.47 -9.09
CA LEU A 30 -13.10 -8.14 -10.02
C LEU A 30 -14.52 -8.22 -9.48
N GLU A 31 -14.73 -8.37 -8.17
CA GLU A 31 -16.07 -8.41 -7.58
C GLU A 31 -16.76 -7.05 -7.69
N ASN A 32 -16.02 -5.96 -7.45
CA ASN A 32 -16.51 -4.59 -7.57
C ASN A 32 -16.57 -4.06 -9.01
N THR A 33 -15.93 -4.73 -9.98
CA THR A 33 -16.00 -4.36 -11.40
C THR A 33 -16.82 -5.37 -12.20
N ASP A 34 -17.79 -4.91 -12.98
CA ASP A 34 -18.65 -5.79 -13.77
C ASP A 34 -18.02 -6.23 -15.11
N TRP A 35 -16.72 -6.03 -15.30
CA TRP A 35 -15.99 -6.31 -16.55
C TRP A 35 -16.08 -7.77 -17.02
N MET A 36 -16.25 -8.73 -16.11
CA MET A 36 -16.38 -10.16 -16.42
C MET A 36 -17.81 -10.71 -16.22
N GLY A 37 -18.81 -9.82 -16.17
CA GLY A 37 -20.20 -10.17 -15.92
C GLY A 37 -20.48 -10.51 -14.45
N LYS A 38 -21.69 -11.01 -14.15
CA LYS A 38 -22.18 -11.25 -12.77
C LYS A 38 -21.81 -12.63 -12.20
N ASN A 39 -21.15 -13.48 -12.99
CA ASN A 39 -20.86 -14.86 -12.59
C ASN A 39 -19.70 -14.91 -11.60
N LYS A 40 -20.02 -15.09 -10.32
CA LYS A 40 -19.05 -15.13 -9.21
C LYS A 40 -17.93 -16.16 -9.42
N SER A 41 -18.27 -17.33 -9.96
CA SER A 41 -17.30 -18.41 -10.22
C SER A 41 -16.25 -18.02 -11.27
N LEU A 42 -16.64 -17.27 -12.31
CA LEU A 42 -15.71 -16.79 -13.33
C LEU A 42 -14.73 -15.76 -12.75
N LYS A 43 -15.24 -14.83 -11.94
CA LYS A 43 -14.40 -13.85 -11.22
C LYS A 43 -13.39 -14.54 -10.30
N PHE A 44 -13.81 -15.59 -9.60
CA PHE A 44 -12.93 -16.39 -8.74
C PHE A 44 -11.82 -17.10 -9.53
N ILE A 45 -12.16 -17.80 -10.61
CA ILE A 45 -11.18 -18.53 -11.45
C ILE A 45 -10.19 -17.56 -12.10
N ALA A 46 -10.67 -16.41 -12.58
CA ALA A 46 -9.81 -15.37 -13.16
C ALA A 46 -8.84 -14.80 -12.11
N ALA A 47 -9.33 -14.44 -10.92
CA ALA A 47 -8.48 -13.94 -9.85
C ALA A 47 -7.44 -14.99 -9.40
N LEU A 48 -7.83 -16.26 -9.32
CA LEU A 48 -6.93 -17.36 -8.98
C LEU A 48 -5.80 -17.48 -10.02
N SER A 49 -6.16 -17.41 -11.29
CA SER A 49 -5.20 -17.50 -12.40
C SER A 49 -4.22 -16.34 -12.39
N ILE A 50 -4.71 -15.11 -12.20
CA ILE A 50 -3.88 -13.89 -12.11
C ILE A 50 -2.93 -13.98 -10.91
N ALA A 51 -3.42 -14.44 -9.76
CA ALA A 51 -2.60 -14.59 -8.56
C ALA A 51 -1.49 -15.63 -8.75
N LEU A 52 -1.78 -16.77 -9.38
CA LEU A 52 -0.78 -17.78 -9.70
C LEU A 52 0.28 -17.23 -10.66
N ILE A 53 -0.12 -16.55 -11.73
CA ILE A 53 0.83 -15.94 -12.70
C ILE A 53 1.71 -14.90 -11.99
N SER A 54 1.12 -14.10 -11.10
CA SER A 54 1.81 -13.04 -10.38
C SER A 54 2.89 -13.54 -9.42
N LEU A 55 2.80 -14.78 -8.92
CA LEU A 55 3.87 -15.39 -8.13
C LEU A 55 5.16 -15.62 -8.93
N PHE A 56 5.04 -15.89 -10.23
CA PHE A 56 6.19 -16.07 -11.11
C PHE A 56 6.77 -14.72 -11.57
N ALA A 57 6.01 -13.64 -11.45
CA ALA A 57 6.48 -12.28 -11.69
C ALA A 57 7.17 -11.76 -10.43
N GLY A 58 8.49 -11.97 -10.32
CA GLY A 58 9.29 -11.58 -9.14
C GLY A 58 9.04 -10.15 -8.64
N GLY A 59 8.85 -9.19 -9.56
CA GLY A 59 8.54 -7.81 -9.19
C GLY A 59 7.23 -7.61 -8.41
N VAL A 60 6.20 -8.44 -8.62
CA VAL A 60 4.94 -8.35 -7.85
C VAL A 60 5.14 -8.90 -6.44
N VAL A 61 5.90 -9.97 -6.30
CA VAL A 61 6.26 -10.56 -5.00
C VAL A 61 7.07 -9.56 -4.18
N ASP A 62 8.08 -8.93 -4.79
CA ASP A 62 8.89 -7.91 -4.14
C ASP A 62 8.06 -6.69 -3.72
N LEU A 63 7.11 -6.27 -4.56
CA LEU A 63 6.20 -5.17 -4.27
C LEU A 63 5.37 -5.45 -3.01
N ILE A 64 4.83 -6.65 -2.89
CA ILE A 64 4.00 -7.04 -1.75
C ILE A 64 4.85 -7.16 -0.50
N ASN A 65 6.03 -7.77 -0.60
CA ASN A 65 6.97 -7.89 0.52
C ASN A 65 7.42 -6.53 1.04
N TYR A 66 7.51 -5.53 0.15
CA TYR A 66 7.76 -4.15 0.53
C TYR A 66 6.55 -3.49 1.20
N ILE A 67 5.34 -3.66 0.65
CA ILE A 67 4.13 -2.96 1.12
C ILE A 67 3.55 -3.55 2.42
N VAL A 68 3.55 -4.88 2.57
CA VAL A 68 2.90 -5.58 3.68
C VAL A 68 3.38 -5.11 5.06
N PRO A 69 4.69 -4.94 5.34
CA PRO A 69 5.16 -4.43 6.62
C PRO A 69 4.57 -3.06 6.99
N TRP A 70 4.39 -2.16 6.01
CA TRP A 70 3.80 -0.84 6.23
C TRP A 70 2.32 -0.92 6.58
N PHE A 71 1.56 -1.82 5.94
CA PHE A 71 0.17 -2.07 6.30
C PHE A 71 0.04 -2.64 7.72
N VAL A 72 0.90 -3.60 8.09
CA VAL A 72 0.93 -4.16 9.44
C VAL A 72 1.25 -3.06 10.46
N PHE A 73 2.24 -2.20 10.18
CA PHE A 73 2.59 -1.08 11.04
C PHE A 73 1.41 -0.11 11.24
N ILE A 74 0.74 0.30 10.15
CA ILE A 74 -0.43 1.19 10.22
C ILE A 74 -1.57 0.53 10.99
N PHE A 75 -1.79 -0.77 10.77
CA PHE A 75 -2.84 -1.50 11.47
C PHE A 75 -2.59 -1.56 12.98
N ILE A 76 -1.35 -1.86 13.40
CA ILE A 76 -0.94 -1.82 14.80
C ILE A 76 -1.08 -0.41 15.37
N PHE A 77 -0.64 0.61 14.62
CA PHE A 77 -0.76 2.02 15.03
C PHE A 77 -2.21 2.44 15.21
N LEU A 78 -3.10 2.07 14.28
CA LEU A 78 -4.54 2.33 14.39
C LEU A 78 -5.13 1.64 15.62
N ILE A 79 -4.80 0.37 15.87
CA ILE A 79 -5.26 -0.36 17.07
C ILE A 79 -4.82 0.38 18.34
N LEU A 80 -3.55 0.78 18.43
CA LEU A 80 -3.03 1.52 19.59
C LEU A 80 -3.72 2.87 19.75
N LEU A 81 -3.94 3.59 18.65
CA LEU A 81 -4.66 4.85 18.65
C LEU A 81 -6.11 4.66 19.14
N PHE A 82 -6.83 3.67 18.62
CA PHE A 82 -8.19 3.34 19.08
C PHE A 82 -8.22 2.95 20.55
N MET A 83 -7.25 2.14 21.00
CA MET A 83 -7.15 1.73 22.40
C MET A 83 -6.88 2.94 23.30
N GLY A 84 -5.99 3.85 22.89
CA GLY A 84 -5.74 5.12 23.57
C GLY A 84 -6.98 6.02 23.65
N LEU A 85 -7.72 6.18 22.55
CA LEU A 85 -8.97 6.96 22.54
C LEU A 85 -10.05 6.32 23.44
N THR A 86 -10.12 4.98 23.46
CA THR A 86 -11.05 4.26 24.35
C THR A 86 -10.67 4.47 25.82
N PHE A 87 -9.38 4.49 26.16
CA PHE A 87 -8.92 4.82 27.52
C PHE A 87 -9.28 6.25 27.95
N LEU A 88 -9.37 7.17 26.99
CA LEU A 88 -9.82 8.55 27.23
C LEU A 88 -11.36 8.67 27.33
N GLY A 89 -12.10 7.55 27.31
CA GLY A 89 -13.55 7.50 27.45
C GLY A 89 -14.32 7.76 26.16
N ILE A 90 -13.66 7.76 24.99
CA ILE A 90 -14.34 7.94 23.70
C ILE A 90 -14.95 6.61 23.28
N GLU A 91 -16.26 6.62 22.99
CA GLU A 91 -16.99 5.44 22.54
C GLU A 91 -16.44 4.93 21.19
N LYS A 92 -16.23 3.61 21.10
CA LYS A 92 -15.61 2.94 19.94
C LYS A 92 -16.35 3.28 18.64
N ASP A 93 -17.68 3.33 18.67
CA ASP A 93 -18.51 3.54 17.48
C ASP A 93 -18.36 4.94 16.89
N ILE A 94 -18.12 5.96 17.73
CA ILE A 94 -17.88 7.34 17.26
C ILE A 94 -16.56 7.40 16.50
N VAL A 95 -15.54 6.68 16.96
CA VAL A 95 -14.21 6.71 16.30
C VAL A 95 -14.24 5.97 14.96
N TRP A 96 -14.88 4.80 14.88
CA TRP A 96 -14.99 4.07 13.61
C TRP A 96 -15.83 4.81 12.56
N ASN A 97 -16.89 5.51 12.98
CA ASN A 97 -17.75 6.26 12.08
C ASN A 97 -17.11 7.58 11.60
N ASN A 98 -16.24 8.18 12.43
CA ASN A 98 -15.53 9.41 12.08
C ASN A 98 -14.14 9.18 11.45
N LEU A 99 -13.61 7.95 11.51
CA LEU A 99 -12.44 7.58 10.73
C LEU A 99 -12.86 7.58 9.26
N SER A 100 -12.63 8.71 8.60
CA SER A 100 -13.00 8.89 7.21
C SER A 100 -12.35 7.78 6.39
N ILE A 101 -13.17 6.87 5.86
CA ILE A 101 -12.75 5.77 4.98
C ILE A 101 -11.82 6.30 3.88
N TRP A 102 -12.04 7.56 3.45
CA TRP A 102 -11.19 8.30 2.53
C TRP A 102 -9.73 8.45 2.98
N THR A 103 -9.47 8.72 4.26
CA THR A 103 -8.10 8.87 4.78
C THR A 103 -7.34 7.56 4.69
N VAL A 104 -7.97 6.43 5.07
CA VAL A 104 -7.37 5.10 4.95
C VAL A 104 -7.13 4.74 3.49
N MET A 105 -8.10 5.03 2.61
CA MET A 105 -7.96 4.79 1.17
C MET A 105 -6.81 5.58 0.55
N VAL A 106 -6.68 6.87 0.87
CA VAL A 106 -5.61 7.75 0.35
C VAL A 106 -4.23 7.26 0.83
N ILE A 107 -4.10 6.92 2.11
CA ILE A 107 -2.84 6.39 2.66
C ILE A 107 -2.48 5.05 1.99
N SER A 108 -3.46 4.15 1.84
CA SER A 108 -3.30 2.85 1.17
C SER A 108 -2.86 3.02 -0.28
N PHE A 109 -3.53 3.90 -1.03
CA PHE A 109 -3.20 4.17 -2.43
C PHE A 109 -1.80 4.75 -2.58
N LEU A 110 -1.38 5.60 -1.64
CA LEU A 110 -0.08 6.23 -1.71
C LEU A 110 1.07 5.28 -1.33
N LEU A 111 0.86 4.41 -0.34
CA LEU A 111 1.80 3.32 -0.05
C LEU A 111 2.02 2.43 -1.25
N LEU A 112 0.95 2.15 -2.01
CA LEU A 112 1.02 1.41 -3.25
C LEU A 112 1.91 2.14 -4.28
N LEU A 113 1.73 3.45 -4.46
CA LEU A 113 2.59 4.28 -5.33
C LEU A 113 4.06 4.27 -4.91
N ILE A 114 4.33 4.42 -3.61
CA ILE A 114 5.70 4.35 -3.08
C ILE A 114 6.29 2.96 -3.33
N GLY A 115 5.52 1.90 -3.08
CA GLY A 115 5.95 0.53 -3.31
C GLY A 115 6.32 0.29 -4.77
N ILE A 116 5.45 0.71 -5.71
CA ILE A 116 5.73 0.59 -7.15
C ILE A 116 7.01 1.32 -7.50
N THR A 117 7.17 2.55 -7.02
CA THR A 117 8.34 3.38 -7.31
C THR A 117 9.62 2.74 -6.80
N GLN A 118 9.59 2.12 -5.62
CA GLN A 118 10.76 1.49 -4.99
C GLN A 118 11.14 0.19 -5.68
N VAL A 119 10.17 -0.71 -5.88
CA VAL A 119 10.42 -2.05 -6.42
C VAL A 119 10.73 -2.01 -7.91
N TYR A 120 10.04 -1.15 -8.66
CA TYR A 120 10.28 -0.98 -10.09
C TYR A 120 11.22 0.20 -10.41
N SER A 121 11.93 0.74 -9.41
CA SER A 121 12.89 1.84 -9.59
C SER A 121 13.92 1.56 -10.69
N ASN A 122 14.39 0.32 -10.79
CA ASN A 122 15.34 -0.11 -11.83
C ASN A 122 14.76 -0.05 -13.25
N ILE A 123 13.45 -0.21 -13.40
CA ILE A 123 12.75 -0.09 -14.70
C ILE A 123 12.55 1.38 -15.07
N PHE A 124 12.26 2.22 -14.08
CA PHE A 124 12.05 3.65 -14.29
C PHE A 124 13.35 4.47 -14.37
N THR A 125 14.45 3.94 -13.85
CA THR A 125 15.78 4.56 -13.87
C THR A 125 16.88 3.58 -14.32
N PRO A 126 16.78 2.98 -15.52
CA PRO A 126 17.73 1.96 -15.98
C PRO A 126 19.17 2.49 -16.15
N TYR A 127 19.37 3.80 -16.05
CA TYR A 127 20.67 4.48 -16.19
C TYR A 127 21.25 5.02 -14.88
N ALA A 128 20.66 4.70 -13.71
CA ALA A 128 21.16 5.20 -12.42
C ALA A 128 22.52 4.60 -11.97
N GLY A 129 23.06 3.62 -12.72
CA GLY A 129 24.31 2.91 -12.41
C GLY A 129 25.49 3.14 -13.35
N GLY A 130 25.39 4.05 -14.34
CA GLY A 130 26.48 4.35 -15.27
C GLY A 130 26.75 5.84 -15.35
N ASN A 131 28.04 6.22 -15.40
CA ASN A 131 28.49 7.59 -15.69
C ASN A 131 28.07 8.01 -17.12
N VAL A 132 26.78 8.27 -17.32
CA VAL A 132 26.21 8.70 -18.59
C VAL A 132 25.67 10.11 -18.39
N THR A 133 26.39 11.03 -19.04
CA THR A 133 26.07 12.42 -19.41
C THR A 133 24.72 12.95 -18.92
N LYS A 134 24.79 13.97 -18.06
CA LYS A 134 23.69 14.78 -17.50
C LYS A 134 22.72 15.25 -18.57
N THR A 135 21.73 14.43 -18.91
CA THR A 135 20.58 14.85 -19.69
C THR A 135 19.58 15.47 -18.74
N ILE A 136 19.31 16.77 -18.93
CA ILE A 136 18.51 17.62 -18.02
C ILE A 136 17.10 17.03 -17.76
N GLY A 137 16.57 16.20 -18.66
CA GLY A 137 15.28 15.52 -18.50
C GLY A 137 15.27 14.34 -17.52
N SER A 138 16.33 13.51 -17.52
CA SER A 138 16.36 12.29 -16.69
C SER A 138 16.61 12.58 -15.21
N GLU A 139 17.41 13.61 -14.91
CA GLU A 139 17.68 14.03 -13.53
C GLU A 139 16.46 14.70 -12.86
N THR A 140 15.66 15.42 -13.65
CA THR A 140 14.43 16.04 -13.16
C THR A 140 13.38 14.98 -12.84
N LEU A 141 13.20 13.99 -13.71
CA LEU A 141 12.32 12.85 -13.46
C LEU A 141 12.81 12.01 -12.27
N ARG A 142 14.12 11.76 -12.16
CA ARG A 142 14.71 11.07 -11.00
C ARG A 142 14.45 11.78 -9.68
N THR A 143 14.46 13.11 -9.69
CA THR A 143 14.20 13.91 -8.49
C THR A 143 12.73 13.86 -8.09
N ILE A 144 11.80 13.95 -9.04
CA ILE A 144 10.35 13.91 -8.77
C ILE A 144 9.90 12.51 -8.32
N PHE A 145 10.45 11.45 -8.92
CA PHE A 145 10.17 10.06 -8.53
C PHE A 145 11.12 9.53 -7.44
N HIS A 146 11.89 10.40 -6.78
CA HIS A 146 12.72 9.97 -5.66
C HIS A 146 11.82 9.64 -4.46
N PRO A 147 11.99 8.48 -3.78
CA PRO A 147 11.11 8.06 -2.69
C PRO A 147 11.02 9.08 -1.54
N ARG A 148 12.10 9.81 -1.27
CA ARG A 148 12.11 10.90 -0.26
C ARG A 148 11.26 12.11 -0.69
N VAL A 149 11.24 12.42 -1.98
CA VAL A 149 10.46 13.56 -2.51
C VAL A 149 8.99 13.19 -2.59
N LEU A 150 8.66 11.99 -3.05
CA LEU A 150 7.29 11.45 -2.99
C LEU A 150 6.77 11.38 -1.55
N GLY A 151 7.60 10.95 -0.59
CA GLY A 151 7.26 10.96 0.83
C GLY A 151 7.06 12.36 1.41
N ALA A 152 7.88 13.33 1.04
CA ALA A 152 7.71 14.72 1.45
C ALA A 152 6.43 15.34 0.86
N LEU A 153 6.19 15.10 -0.44
CA LEU A 153 4.97 15.54 -1.13
C LEU A 153 3.72 14.93 -0.48
N PHE A 154 3.81 13.65 -0.09
CA PHE A 154 2.75 12.95 0.62
C PHE A 154 2.38 13.61 1.94
N ILE A 155 3.38 13.89 2.79
CA ILE A 155 3.14 14.55 4.09
C ILE A 155 2.45 15.90 3.86
N LEU A 156 2.84 16.63 2.80
CA LEU A 156 2.25 17.91 2.43
C LEU A 156 0.77 17.78 2.00
N ILE A 157 0.44 16.78 1.18
CA ILE A 157 -0.94 16.50 0.76
C ILE A 157 -1.79 16.08 1.97
N VAL A 158 -1.29 15.18 2.81
CA VAL A 158 -2.01 14.74 4.02
C VAL A 158 -2.23 15.92 4.96
N ALA A 159 -1.21 16.72 5.25
CA ALA A 159 -1.35 17.91 6.08
C ALA A 159 -2.39 18.89 5.51
N SER A 160 -2.38 19.12 4.20
CA SER A 160 -3.37 19.97 3.52
C SER A 160 -4.80 19.45 3.68
N LEU A 161 -5.01 18.14 3.48
CA LEU A 161 -6.32 17.50 3.65
C LEU A 161 -6.76 17.52 5.13
N THR A 162 -5.86 17.25 6.06
CA THR A 162 -6.12 17.32 7.50
C THR A 162 -6.56 18.72 7.92
N ILE A 163 -5.86 19.77 7.48
CA ILE A 163 -6.24 21.17 7.75
C ILE A 163 -7.62 21.46 7.16
N ARG A 164 -7.90 20.98 5.94
CA ARG A 164 -9.20 21.17 5.30
C ARG A 164 -10.34 20.51 6.09
N PHE A 165 -10.15 19.28 6.57
CA PHE A 165 -11.17 18.58 7.36
C PHE A 165 -11.38 19.21 8.74
N VAL A 166 -10.30 19.63 9.41
CA VAL A 166 -10.39 20.37 10.68
C VAL A 166 -11.09 21.71 10.48
N SER A 167 -10.76 22.44 9.42
CA SER A 167 -11.37 23.73 9.09
C SER A 167 -12.86 23.62 8.76
N GLN A 168 -13.29 22.55 8.09
CA GLN A 168 -14.70 22.32 7.76
C GLN A 168 -15.52 21.86 8.97
N GLY A 169 -14.91 21.12 9.90
CA GLY A 169 -15.53 20.74 11.17
C GLY A 169 -15.77 21.91 12.14
N ALA A 170 -15.00 23.01 12.00
CA ALA A 170 -15.12 24.20 12.84
C ALA A 170 -16.27 25.16 12.43
N LYS A 171 -17.02 24.85 11.37
CA LYS A 171 -18.15 25.66 10.87
C LYS A 171 -19.54 25.10 11.26
N LYS A 172 -19.66 24.46 12.43
CA LYS A 172 -20.95 24.16 13.05
C LYS A 172 -21.12 24.95 14.33
#